data_AF-A0A7J4G6A6-F1
#
_entry.id   AF-A0A7J4G6A6-F1
#
_cell.length_a   1.000
_cell.length_b   1.000
_cell.length_c   1.000
_cell.angle_alpha   90.00
_cell.angle_beta   90.00
_cell.angle_gamma   90.00
#
_symmetry.space_group_name_H-M   'P 1'
#
loop_
_entity.id
_entity.type
_entity.pdbx_description
1 polymer ?
#
loop_
_entity_poly.entity_id
_entity_poly.type
_entity_poly.pdbx_seq_one_letter_code
_entity_poly.pdbx_strand_id
1 'polypeptide(L)'
;MTNDHPIWDGIENFEGGSSVEINDWDWTASPSKRSLINVINSITSNANGYKFGRVYFNPTTLTDDWTIVGGPLSVLVCENEFEINNTSSYYVLGMSNKTPNISSTFGSDFIVHDGNFTFGGSFSTDPFDQDFHVMGNLIINSDDDFYLHRAFNGTPTITSRNSPIYIGGNMEVWGLTNTVTSDVTTKEIIFTGNTTHTIEIAPNCTNIPIIIESGDSAELLNENLKFTGSCSFEIENNANFNFGFNENIALEIQDISGTSNKFIQGSGASLTITHPQGIWDASVNGNVQNFSASNTTYTQTDATYHYIGKGNQETGDAFTPGSTSKTIICELENNTDELTITAKTGTSSQLEIRKGILVNTDANHIYGSGDLTISDGGLKTSVLGATGNVPLLTGTYNLTGGFIDLNANGDQTLKGSRAYRDLTFSTAGTKTLTSGIINQIGTILVKDAAVLDVENHTMGGGLDTHLTMTDTAEYRTDGSDVKPDAQGTYTLGVGTKVTFTSTSSNERIRLEPNYYNIDIVGTNVATNTLTTPIKIQSGGTFTVKSGATFKHFNTAGF
;
A
#
# COMPACT_ATOMS: atom_id res chain seq x y z
N MET A 1 31.85 43.11 29.83
CA MET A 1 31.20 42.79 28.55
C MET A 1 29.72 42.92 28.81
N THR A 2 29.10 43.98 28.29
CA THR A 2 27.67 44.23 28.41
C THR A 2 26.92 43.23 27.56
N ASN A 3 25.83 42.73 28.13
CA ASN A 3 24.98 41.70 27.60
C ASN A 3 24.02 42.34 26.59
N ASP A 4 24.49 42.60 25.37
CA ASP A 4 23.66 43.22 24.33
C ASP A 4 22.72 42.17 23.70
N HIS A 5 21.77 41.65 24.48
CA HIS A 5 20.61 40.99 23.89
C HIS A 5 19.62 42.07 23.44
N PRO A 6 19.16 42.06 22.17
CA PRO A 6 18.36 43.14 21.60
C PRO A 6 16.97 43.33 22.24
N ILE A 7 16.40 42.31 22.90
CA ILE A 7 15.09 42.42 23.56
C ILE A 7 15.19 43.07 24.95
N TRP A 8 16.23 42.73 25.73
CA TRP A 8 16.22 42.99 27.16
C TRP A 8 17.64 43.08 27.73
N ASP A 9 17.89 44.09 28.55
CA ASP A 9 19.10 44.22 29.37
C ASP A 9 18.82 43.66 30.78
N GLY A 10 18.81 42.33 30.91
CA GLY A 10 18.49 41.64 32.17
C GLY A 10 18.39 40.11 32.03
N ILE A 11 17.96 39.43 33.10
CA ILE A 11 17.57 38.01 33.09
C ILE A 11 16.03 37.95 33.14
N GLU A 12 15.41 37.32 32.15
CA GLU A 12 13.96 37.13 32.06
C GLU A 12 13.60 35.63 31.97
N ASN A 13 12.49 35.23 32.59
CA ASN A 13 11.98 33.86 32.58
C ASN A 13 10.58 33.82 31.97
N PHE A 14 10.51 33.47 30.69
CA PHE A 14 9.26 33.33 29.96
C PHE A 14 8.64 31.95 30.24
N GLU A 15 7.68 31.90 31.15
CA GLU A 15 6.94 30.67 31.50
C GLU A 15 6.28 30.02 30.27
N GLY A 16 6.03 28.71 30.31
CA GLY A 16 5.46 27.96 29.18
C GLY A 16 4.17 28.57 28.61
N GLY A 17 3.29 29.10 29.46
CA GLY A 17 2.05 29.76 29.03
C GLY A 17 2.19 31.23 28.59
N SER A 18 3.41 31.78 28.52
CA SER A 18 3.64 33.17 28.11
C SER A 18 3.63 33.32 26.59
N SER A 19 3.42 34.54 26.11
CA SER A 19 3.50 34.89 24.68
C SER A 19 4.39 36.11 24.48
N VAL A 20 5.28 36.05 23.49
CA VAL A 20 6.12 37.18 23.04
C VAL A 20 5.72 37.54 21.62
N GLU A 21 5.42 38.80 21.37
CA GLU A 21 5.13 39.34 20.04
C GLU A 21 6.18 40.37 19.63
N ILE A 22 6.75 40.19 18.45
CA ILE A 22 7.82 41.02 17.89
C ILE A 22 7.25 41.80 16.71
N ASN A 23 6.94 43.07 16.96
CA ASN A 23 6.41 44.01 15.96
C ASN A 23 7.49 44.93 15.38
N ASP A 24 8.53 45.21 16.16
CA ASP A 24 9.61 46.11 15.79
C ASP A 24 10.95 45.65 16.40
N TRP A 25 12.05 46.03 15.77
CA TRP A 25 13.42 45.69 16.16
C TRP A 25 14.39 46.68 15.54
N ASP A 26 15.64 46.69 16.00
CA ASP A 26 16.70 47.36 15.22
C ASP A 26 17.09 46.49 14.02
N TRP A 27 16.30 46.59 12.94
CA TRP A 27 16.49 45.86 11.69
C TRP A 27 17.80 46.24 10.98
N THR A 28 18.38 47.39 11.32
CA THR A 28 19.63 47.89 10.72
C THR A 28 20.87 47.50 11.53
N ALA A 29 20.69 46.90 12.71
CA ALA A 29 21.78 46.46 13.54
C ALA A 29 22.63 45.38 12.85
N SER A 30 23.84 45.17 13.38
CA SER A 30 24.68 44.04 12.96
C SER A 30 23.92 42.71 13.07
N PRO A 31 24.25 41.68 12.27
CA PRO A 31 23.58 40.37 12.33
C PRO A 31 23.52 39.75 13.75
N SER A 32 24.57 39.98 14.56
CA SER A 32 24.63 39.54 15.97
C SER A 32 23.58 40.17 16.91
N LYS A 33 22.94 41.25 16.47
CA LYS A 33 21.88 41.97 17.19
C LYS A 33 20.53 41.87 16.50
N ARG A 34 20.49 41.40 15.26
CA ARG A 34 19.27 41.16 14.47
C ARG A 34 18.87 39.69 14.54
N SER A 35 18.86 39.15 15.75
CA SER A 35 18.42 37.77 16.00
C SER A 35 17.68 37.60 17.31
N LEU A 36 16.72 36.68 17.35
CA LEU A 36 15.93 36.40 18.57
C LEU A 36 16.81 35.87 19.70
N ILE A 37 17.75 34.98 19.36
CA ILE A 37 18.68 34.37 20.31
C ILE A 37 20.08 34.35 19.70
N ASN A 38 21.02 35.05 20.34
CA ASN A 38 22.44 35.05 19.91
C ASN A 38 23.42 34.55 20.99
N VAL A 39 23.05 34.62 22.26
CA VAL A 39 23.85 34.14 23.39
C VAL A 39 22.94 33.46 24.41
N ILE A 40 23.41 32.37 25.03
CA ILE A 40 22.56 31.49 25.84
C ILE A 40 22.19 32.05 27.23
N ASN A 41 22.93 33.07 27.71
CA ASN A 41 22.87 33.57 29.08
C ASN A 41 21.91 34.75 29.30
N SER A 42 21.32 35.32 28.25
CA SER A 42 20.45 36.48 28.34
C SER A 42 18.99 36.14 28.67
N ILE A 43 18.54 34.94 28.31
CA ILE A 43 17.17 34.47 28.56
C ILE A 43 17.26 33.14 29.30
N THR A 44 16.67 33.07 30.49
CA THR A 44 16.61 31.82 31.25
C THR A 44 15.61 30.86 30.63
N SER A 45 15.93 29.57 30.67
CA SER A 45 14.98 28.55 30.23
C SER A 45 13.86 28.40 31.25
N ASN A 46 12.65 28.17 30.76
CA ASN A 46 11.48 27.84 31.56
C ASN A 46 11.61 26.42 32.17
N ALA A 47 10.58 25.98 32.90
CA ALA A 47 10.58 24.69 33.59
C ALA A 47 10.79 23.48 32.65
N ASN A 48 10.37 23.59 31.38
CA ASN A 48 10.51 22.56 30.35
C ASN A 48 11.76 22.75 29.48
N GLY A 49 12.61 23.73 29.80
CA GLY A 49 13.89 23.97 29.13
C GLY A 49 13.85 24.98 27.98
N TYR A 50 12.67 25.43 27.56
CA TYR A 50 12.47 26.36 26.44
C TYR A 50 12.78 27.80 26.81
N LYS A 51 13.22 28.63 25.86
CA LYS A 51 13.50 30.05 26.10
C LYS A 51 12.24 30.92 26.15
N PHE A 52 11.19 30.49 25.46
CA PHE A 52 9.92 31.20 25.38
C PHE A 52 8.74 30.23 25.55
N GLY A 53 7.59 30.75 25.95
CA GLY A 53 6.31 30.03 25.86
C GLY A 53 5.87 29.92 24.40
N ARG A 54 5.24 30.98 23.88
CA ARG A 54 4.83 31.15 22.48
C ARG A 54 5.52 32.37 21.86
N VAL A 55 5.87 32.32 20.57
CA VAL A 55 6.49 33.45 19.86
C VAL A 55 5.72 33.80 18.60
N TYR A 56 5.40 35.08 18.44
CA TYR A 56 4.82 35.69 17.26
C TYR A 56 5.81 36.70 16.66
N PHE A 57 6.21 36.49 15.42
CA PHE A 57 7.03 37.43 14.66
C PHE A 57 6.17 38.10 13.60
N ASN A 58 5.80 39.37 13.84
CA ASN A 58 4.83 40.12 13.05
C ASN A 58 5.35 41.54 12.75
N PRO A 59 6.52 41.67 12.08
CA PRO A 59 7.16 42.96 11.88
C PRO A 59 6.31 43.89 11.02
N THR A 60 6.15 45.14 11.42
CA THR A 60 5.42 46.12 10.60
C THR A 60 6.25 46.65 9.42
N THR A 61 7.58 46.66 9.55
CA THR A 61 8.52 47.13 8.53
C THR A 61 9.89 46.47 8.68
N LEU A 62 10.00 45.20 8.28
CA LEU A 62 11.31 44.55 8.21
C LEU A 62 12.12 45.16 7.05
N THR A 63 13.33 45.66 7.34
CA THR A 63 14.19 46.33 6.34
C THR A 63 15.48 45.57 6.02
N ASP A 64 15.68 44.39 6.61
CA ASP A 64 16.85 43.53 6.39
C ASP A 64 16.56 42.12 6.97
N ASP A 65 17.35 41.10 6.58
CA ASP A 65 17.13 39.69 6.93
C ASP A 65 17.27 39.40 8.43
N TRP A 66 16.28 38.80 9.09
CA TRP A 66 16.30 38.55 10.55
C TRP A 66 16.47 37.07 10.89
N THR A 67 17.24 36.73 11.94
CA THR A 67 17.53 35.32 12.30
C THR A 67 16.91 34.91 13.63
N ILE A 68 16.25 33.75 13.72
CA ILE A 68 15.74 33.21 14.99
C ILE A 68 16.93 32.88 15.92
N VAL A 69 17.85 32.04 15.48
CA VAL A 69 19.05 31.69 16.27
C VAL A 69 20.33 32.09 15.51
N GLY A 70 20.92 33.23 15.92
CA GLY A 70 22.13 33.77 15.32
C GLY A 70 23.43 33.20 15.91
N GLY A 71 23.38 32.73 17.15
CA GLY A 71 24.56 32.31 17.90
C GLY A 71 24.97 30.85 17.68
N PRO A 72 26.20 30.45 18.08
CA PRO A 72 26.70 29.08 17.95
C PRO A 72 26.20 28.20 19.11
N LEU A 73 24.89 28.01 19.24
CA LEU A 73 24.28 27.28 20.36
C LEU A 73 23.16 26.35 19.91
N SER A 74 22.97 25.27 20.69
CA SER A 74 21.74 24.47 20.62
C SER A 74 20.70 25.04 21.58
N VAL A 75 19.45 25.13 21.15
CA VAL A 75 18.40 25.80 21.92
C VAL A 75 17.02 25.20 21.71
N LEU A 76 16.30 25.05 22.81
CA LEU A 76 14.86 24.87 22.82
C LEU A 76 14.22 26.28 22.72
N VAL A 77 13.74 26.66 21.53
CA VAL A 77 13.32 28.03 21.21
C VAL A 77 12.05 28.39 21.97
N CYS A 78 10.93 27.76 21.63
CA CYS A 78 9.64 28.00 22.27
C CYS A 78 8.91 26.68 22.57
N GLU A 79 8.21 26.63 23.69
CA GLU A 79 7.48 25.44 24.14
C GLU A 79 6.21 25.20 23.31
N ASN A 80 5.51 26.27 22.95
CA ASN A 80 4.28 26.27 22.16
C ASN A 80 4.55 26.79 20.74
N GLU A 81 3.53 27.32 20.06
CA GLU A 81 3.62 27.71 18.65
C GLU A 81 4.69 28.78 18.39
N PHE A 82 5.34 28.67 17.23
CA PHE A 82 6.14 29.74 16.64
C PHE A 82 5.47 30.20 15.36
N GLU A 83 5.07 31.46 15.30
CA GLU A 83 4.32 32.00 14.16
C GLU A 83 5.08 33.17 13.50
N ILE A 84 5.14 33.16 12.17
CA ILE A 84 5.73 34.22 11.34
C ILE A 84 4.66 34.81 10.43
N ASN A 85 4.57 36.14 10.42
CA ASN A 85 3.81 36.91 9.46
C ASN A 85 4.66 38.08 8.99
N ASN A 86 5.39 37.90 7.88
CA ASN A 86 6.36 38.87 7.38
C ASN A 86 5.99 39.33 5.97
N THR A 87 5.27 40.43 5.83
CA THR A 87 4.85 40.94 4.51
C THR A 87 5.98 41.67 3.74
N SER A 88 7.24 41.47 4.09
CA SER A 88 8.39 42.14 3.47
C SER A 88 9.15 41.18 2.55
N SER A 89 9.97 41.74 1.66
CA SER A 89 10.84 40.96 0.77
C SER A 89 12.09 40.38 1.46
N TYR A 90 12.29 40.66 2.74
CA TYR A 90 13.46 40.19 3.49
C TYR A 90 13.19 38.84 4.13
N TYR A 91 14.24 38.06 4.32
CA TYR A 91 14.12 36.70 4.82
C TYR A 91 14.05 36.65 6.35
N VAL A 92 13.22 35.76 6.85
CA VAL A 92 13.36 35.21 8.21
C VAL A 92 14.16 33.92 8.14
N LEU A 93 15.27 33.87 8.86
CA LEU A 93 16.19 32.73 8.88
C LEU A 93 16.02 31.97 10.19
N GLY A 94 15.88 30.64 10.15
CA GLY A 94 15.96 29.82 11.36
C GLY A 94 17.34 29.94 12.01
N MET A 95 18.40 29.68 11.25
CA MET A 95 19.79 29.87 11.67
C MET A 95 20.68 30.38 10.54
N SER A 96 21.70 31.17 10.91
CA SER A 96 22.74 31.65 9.98
C SER A 96 24.17 31.32 10.43
N ASN A 97 24.30 30.43 11.42
CA ASN A 97 25.57 30.07 12.04
C ASN A 97 26.29 28.94 11.28
N LYS A 98 27.62 28.90 11.35
CA LYS A 98 28.48 27.85 10.74
C LYS A 98 28.93 26.75 11.68
N THR A 99 28.57 26.85 12.96
CA THR A 99 29.00 25.89 13.97
C THR A 99 28.27 24.57 13.73
N PRO A 100 29.00 23.45 13.58
CA PRO A 100 28.38 22.16 13.31
C PRO A 100 27.76 21.56 14.58
N ASN A 101 26.82 20.64 14.40
CA ASN A 101 26.18 19.85 15.47
C ASN A 101 25.47 20.72 16.51
N ILE A 102 24.79 21.77 16.06
CA ILE A 102 23.87 22.53 16.90
C ILE A 102 22.45 22.37 16.38
N SER A 103 21.49 22.42 17.31
CA SER A 103 20.08 22.23 16.98
C SER A 103 19.18 23.34 17.50
N SER A 104 18.09 23.60 16.78
CA SER A 104 17.00 24.45 17.25
C SER A 104 15.71 23.65 17.34
N THR A 105 15.05 23.67 18.49
CA THR A 105 13.81 22.92 18.73
C THR A 105 12.64 23.83 19.02
N PHE A 106 11.53 23.60 18.33
CA PHE A 106 10.22 24.21 18.53
C PHE A 106 9.30 23.14 19.11
N GLY A 107 8.74 23.39 20.30
CA GLY A 107 8.02 22.40 21.09
C GLY A 107 6.61 22.06 20.60
N SER A 108 6.09 22.84 19.65
CA SER A 108 4.78 22.65 19.03
C SER A 108 4.86 23.01 17.54
N ASP A 109 3.75 23.46 16.96
CA ASP A 109 3.63 23.85 15.56
C ASP A 109 4.53 25.04 15.20
N PHE A 110 5.11 24.98 14.01
CA PHE A 110 5.86 26.06 13.38
C PHE A 110 5.09 26.53 12.14
N ILE A 111 4.64 27.79 12.16
CA ILE A 111 3.68 28.32 11.19
C ILE A 111 4.25 29.58 10.53
N VAL A 112 4.25 29.61 9.20
CA VAL A 112 4.56 30.79 8.39
C VAL A 112 3.31 31.17 7.62
N HIS A 113 2.67 32.27 7.99
CA HIS A 113 1.45 32.79 7.35
C HIS A 113 1.73 33.71 6.17
N ASP A 114 2.92 34.29 6.11
CA ASP A 114 3.37 35.14 5.01
C ASP A 114 4.89 35.40 5.14
N GLY A 115 5.54 35.72 4.02
CA GLY A 115 6.93 36.12 4.00
C GLY A 115 7.93 35.08 3.54
N ASN A 116 9.09 35.58 3.10
CA ASN A 116 10.24 34.77 2.74
C ASN A 116 10.83 34.09 3.99
N PHE A 117 10.93 32.76 3.97
CA PHE A 117 11.47 31.98 5.09
C PHE A 117 12.52 30.97 4.64
N THR A 118 13.55 30.81 5.47
CA THR A 118 14.49 29.69 5.32
C THR A 118 14.85 29.10 6.67
N PHE A 119 14.89 27.78 6.81
CA PHE A 119 15.42 27.16 8.03
C PHE A 119 16.91 27.49 8.19
N GLY A 120 17.70 27.42 7.11
CA GLY A 120 19.12 27.75 7.12
C GLY A 120 19.52 28.86 6.14
N GLY A 121 20.44 29.74 6.52
CA GLY A 121 21.00 30.73 5.61
C GLY A 121 22.51 30.86 5.72
N SER A 122 23.22 30.79 4.59
CA SER A 122 24.66 30.99 4.56
C SER A 122 25.05 32.27 3.82
N PHE A 123 26.03 32.98 4.37
CA PHE A 123 26.63 34.19 3.77
C PHE A 123 28.10 33.98 3.40
N SER A 124 28.56 32.73 3.40
CA SER A 124 29.90 32.29 3.05
C SER A 124 29.89 30.83 2.56
N THR A 125 31.05 30.33 2.11
CA THR A 125 31.24 28.93 1.71
C THR A 125 31.50 27.98 2.88
N ASP A 126 31.43 28.45 4.12
CA ASP A 126 31.61 27.61 5.29
C ASP A 126 30.48 26.55 5.37
N PRO A 127 30.77 25.34 5.88
CA PRO A 127 29.77 24.34 6.23
C PRO A 127 28.54 24.86 6.98
N PHE A 128 27.37 24.30 6.64
CA PHE A 128 26.11 24.56 7.34
C PHE A 128 25.52 23.24 7.84
N ASP A 129 25.82 22.91 9.10
CA ASP A 129 25.63 21.61 9.74
C ASP A 129 24.69 21.71 10.96
N GLN A 130 23.44 22.14 10.76
CA GLN A 130 22.48 22.39 11.85
C GLN A 130 21.16 21.66 11.68
N ASP A 131 20.64 21.21 12.81
CA ASP A 131 19.42 20.43 12.88
C ASP A 131 18.27 21.31 13.37
N PHE A 132 17.08 21.05 12.83
CA PHE A 132 15.86 21.69 13.28
C PHE A 132 14.89 20.62 13.74
N HIS A 133 14.18 20.89 14.82
CA HIS A 133 13.19 19.99 15.38
C HIS A 133 11.89 20.76 15.55
N VAL A 134 10.88 20.45 14.75
CA VAL A 134 9.51 20.94 14.91
C VAL A 134 8.72 19.78 15.52
N MET A 135 8.38 19.86 16.80
CA MET A 135 7.72 18.74 17.48
C MET A 135 6.23 18.62 17.12
N GLY A 136 5.62 19.68 16.59
CA GLY A 136 4.28 19.69 16.03
C GLY A 136 4.27 19.69 14.50
N ASN A 137 3.28 20.36 13.93
CA ASN A 137 3.12 20.53 12.49
C ASN A 137 4.07 21.60 11.94
N LEU A 138 4.54 21.40 10.71
CA LEU A 138 5.18 22.45 9.92
C LEU A 138 4.18 22.96 8.88
N ILE A 139 3.75 24.21 9.02
CA ILE A 139 2.76 24.83 8.16
C ILE A 139 3.37 26.06 7.49
N ILE A 140 3.50 26.00 6.16
CA ILE A 140 3.93 27.12 5.33
C ILE A 140 2.76 27.50 4.44
N ASN A 141 2.03 28.53 4.84
CA ASN A 141 0.91 29.12 4.12
C ASN A 141 1.33 30.51 3.67
N SER A 142 2.21 30.59 2.67
CA SER A 142 2.80 31.83 2.18
C SER A 142 2.86 31.76 0.66
N ASP A 143 2.79 32.89 -0.05
CA ASP A 143 3.00 32.95 -1.50
C ASP A 143 4.44 33.33 -1.91
N ASP A 144 5.28 33.61 -0.91
CA ASP A 144 6.71 33.95 -1.01
C ASP A 144 7.63 32.72 -1.11
N ASP A 145 8.95 32.92 -1.07
CA ASP A 145 9.92 31.84 -1.14
C ASP A 145 10.07 31.07 0.19
N PHE A 146 10.09 29.74 0.10
CA PHE A 146 10.45 28.84 1.21
C PHE A 146 11.66 27.96 0.88
N TYR A 147 12.68 28.03 1.74
CA TYR A 147 13.89 27.24 1.63
C TYR A 147 14.16 26.37 2.87
N LEU A 148 14.67 25.15 2.66
CA LEU A 148 15.30 24.42 3.78
C LEU A 148 16.69 25.00 4.08
N HIS A 149 17.37 25.44 3.03
CA HIS A 149 18.59 26.23 3.14
C HIS A 149 18.76 27.15 1.94
N ARG A 150 19.18 28.40 2.21
CA ARG A 150 19.47 29.41 1.20
C ARG A 150 20.91 29.92 1.29
N ALA A 151 21.60 29.91 0.16
CA ALA A 151 22.97 30.42 0.02
C ALA A 151 22.93 31.86 -0.52
N PHE A 152 23.01 32.85 0.36
CA PHE A 152 23.00 34.26 0.00
C PHE A 152 24.33 34.71 -0.63
N ASN A 153 25.46 34.11 -0.22
CA ASN A 153 26.77 34.38 -0.81
C ASN A 153 27.71 33.18 -0.72
N GLY A 154 28.03 32.59 -1.87
CA GLY A 154 28.83 31.37 -1.98
C GLY A 154 28.03 30.13 -1.55
N THR A 155 28.18 29.02 -2.28
CA THR A 155 27.58 27.74 -1.90
C THR A 155 28.38 27.14 -0.74
N PRO A 156 27.74 26.77 0.39
CA PRO A 156 28.40 26.07 1.48
C PRO A 156 29.14 24.84 1.00
N THR A 157 30.31 24.59 1.57
CA THR A 157 31.02 23.33 1.35
C THR A 157 30.18 22.22 1.96
N ILE A 158 29.71 21.28 1.13
CA ILE A 158 28.98 20.09 1.57
C ILE A 158 29.86 19.32 2.56
N THR A 159 29.41 19.17 3.79
CA THR A 159 30.04 18.29 4.78
C THR A 159 29.52 16.87 4.61
N SER A 160 30.17 15.91 5.28
CA SER A 160 29.70 14.52 5.27
C SER A 160 28.42 14.31 6.11
N ARG A 161 27.86 15.36 6.72
CA ARG A 161 26.73 15.28 7.65
C ARG A 161 25.51 15.99 7.07
N ASN A 162 24.40 15.25 6.99
CA ASN A 162 23.11 15.84 6.67
C ASN A 162 22.61 16.69 7.84
N SER A 163 21.83 17.71 7.52
CA SER A 163 21.40 18.74 8.45
C SER A 163 19.87 18.81 8.46
N PRO A 164 19.22 17.84 9.10
CA PRO A 164 17.80 17.56 8.92
C PRO A 164 16.88 18.58 9.59
N ILE A 165 15.65 18.61 9.10
CA ILE A 165 14.50 19.18 9.76
C ILE A 165 13.61 18.01 10.16
N TYR A 166 13.57 17.71 11.46
CA TYR A 166 12.71 16.71 12.06
C TYR A 166 11.31 17.29 12.27
N ILE A 167 10.28 16.59 11.81
CA ILE A 167 8.88 17.00 11.94
C ILE A 167 8.13 15.92 12.73
N GLY A 168 7.60 16.31 13.88
CA GLY A 168 6.83 15.46 14.79
C GLY A 168 5.35 15.31 14.41
N GLY A 169 4.82 16.26 13.65
CA GLY A 169 3.44 16.30 13.16
C GLY A 169 3.34 16.27 11.64
N ASN A 170 2.31 16.93 11.10
CA ASN A 170 2.07 16.99 9.66
C ASN A 170 2.93 18.07 8.99
N MET A 171 3.09 17.95 7.67
CA MET A 171 3.70 19.00 6.86
C MET A 171 2.71 19.49 5.80
N GLU A 172 2.46 20.79 5.81
CA GLU A 172 1.56 21.46 4.89
C GLU A 172 2.27 22.67 4.28
N VAL A 173 2.46 22.65 2.97
CA VAL A 173 3.10 23.73 2.22
C VAL A 173 2.25 24.06 1.00
N TRP A 174 1.59 25.21 1.05
CA TRP A 174 0.62 25.66 0.06
C TRP A 174 0.64 27.19 -0.05
N GLY A 175 -0.04 27.72 -1.06
CA GLY A 175 -0.03 29.15 -1.37
C GLY A 175 1.20 29.62 -2.16
N LEU A 176 2.29 28.84 -2.16
CA LEU A 176 3.52 29.21 -2.85
C LEU A 176 3.33 29.34 -4.36
N THR A 177 3.81 30.45 -4.91
CA THR A 177 4.02 30.56 -6.36
C THR A 177 5.28 29.80 -6.81
N ASN A 178 6.24 29.63 -5.88
CA ASN A 178 7.57 29.08 -6.13
C ASN A 178 7.78 27.72 -5.46
N THR A 179 8.88 27.05 -5.83
CA THR A 179 9.18 25.66 -5.43
C THR A 179 9.79 25.60 -4.02
N VAL A 180 9.42 24.63 -3.20
CA VAL A 180 10.13 24.34 -1.94
C VAL A 180 11.55 23.89 -2.28
N THR A 181 12.56 24.63 -1.85
CA THR A 181 13.92 24.47 -2.41
C THR A 181 15.00 24.34 -1.34
N SER A 182 16.09 23.67 -1.69
CA SER A 182 17.36 23.78 -0.97
C SER A 182 18.50 24.08 -1.94
N ASP A 183 19.33 25.07 -1.60
CA ASP A 183 20.54 25.40 -2.36
C ASP A 183 21.69 24.41 -2.09
N VAL A 184 21.52 23.53 -1.10
CA VAL A 184 22.46 22.47 -0.75
C VAL A 184 21.76 21.12 -0.71
N THR A 185 22.47 20.06 -1.06
CA THR A 185 21.90 18.70 -1.08
C THR A 185 21.98 17.97 0.27
N THR A 186 22.41 18.65 1.32
CA THR A 186 22.57 18.08 2.68
C THR A 186 21.39 18.38 3.61
N LYS A 187 20.39 19.15 3.17
CA LYS A 187 19.17 19.41 3.95
C LYS A 187 18.13 18.36 3.63
N GLU A 188 17.54 17.79 4.67
CA GLU A 188 16.57 16.71 4.57
C GLU A 188 15.34 17.04 5.43
N ILE A 189 14.19 16.51 5.05
CA ILE A 189 12.98 16.48 5.87
C ILE A 189 12.84 15.07 6.39
N ILE A 190 12.70 14.93 7.71
CA ILE A 190 12.54 13.64 8.38
C ILE A 190 11.25 13.67 9.21
N PHE A 191 10.29 12.82 8.86
CA PHE A 191 9.10 12.58 9.67
C PHE A 191 9.43 11.57 10.76
N THR A 192 9.14 11.93 12.01
CA THR A 192 9.48 11.17 13.21
C THR A 192 8.37 11.29 14.25
N GLY A 193 8.19 10.30 15.12
CA GLY A 193 7.27 10.41 16.26
C GLY A 193 6.53 9.11 16.61
N ASN A 194 6.73 8.04 15.84
CA ASN A 194 5.93 6.82 15.85
C ASN A 194 4.42 7.09 15.69
N THR A 195 4.07 7.96 14.74
CA THR A 195 2.70 8.38 14.45
C THR A 195 2.41 8.33 12.93
N THR A 196 1.18 8.67 12.55
CA THR A 196 0.82 8.93 11.15
C THR A 196 0.92 10.42 10.87
N HIS A 197 1.68 10.78 9.83
CA HIS A 197 1.86 12.12 9.32
C HIS A 197 1.07 12.31 8.01
N THR A 198 0.67 13.54 7.73
CA THR A 198 0.19 13.93 6.41
C THR A 198 1.22 14.82 5.73
N ILE A 199 1.39 14.62 4.42
CA ILE A 199 2.31 15.38 3.58
C ILE A 199 1.52 16.05 2.47
N GLU A 200 1.55 17.38 2.48
CA GLU A 200 1.00 18.21 1.41
C GLU A 200 2.07 19.25 1.04
N ILE A 201 2.63 19.13 -0.15
CA ILE A 201 3.66 20.06 -0.63
C ILE A 201 3.35 20.49 -2.06
N ALA A 202 3.03 21.77 -2.23
CA ALA A 202 2.78 22.41 -3.49
C ALA A 202 3.71 23.62 -3.71
N PRO A 203 4.03 23.98 -4.96
CA PRO A 203 3.71 23.25 -6.18
C PRO A 203 4.67 22.06 -6.43
N ASN A 204 5.94 22.16 -6.00
CA ASN A 204 6.97 21.12 -6.19
C ASN A 204 8.07 21.22 -5.10
N CYS A 205 8.94 20.21 -5.03
CA CYS A 205 10.18 20.19 -4.23
C CYS A 205 11.43 20.13 -5.13
N THR A 206 12.45 20.95 -4.84
CA THR A 206 13.76 20.95 -5.51
C THR A 206 14.90 20.64 -4.56
N ASN A 207 15.71 19.62 -4.87
CA ASN A 207 16.91 19.22 -4.12
C ASN A 207 16.67 18.85 -2.64
N ILE A 208 15.55 18.17 -2.36
CA ILE A 208 15.13 17.83 -1.00
C ILE A 208 14.94 16.31 -0.88
N PRO A 209 15.75 15.63 -0.06
CA PRO A 209 15.42 14.34 0.52
C PRO A 209 14.29 14.47 1.54
N ILE A 210 13.30 13.59 1.41
CA ILE A 210 12.18 13.40 2.34
C ILE A 210 12.26 11.96 2.84
N ILE A 211 12.25 11.77 4.15
CA ILE A 211 12.45 10.49 4.81
C ILE A 211 11.29 10.25 5.80
N ILE A 212 10.69 9.06 5.75
CA ILE A 212 9.76 8.57 6.77
C ILE A 212 10.54 7.57 7.62
N GLU A 213 10.77 7.92 8.89
CA GLU A 213 11.62 7.14 9.80
C GLU A 213 11.01 5.76 10.13
N SER A 214 11.86 4.81 10.49
CA SER A 214 11.44 3.48 10.95
C SER A 214 10.39 3.55 12.06
N GLY A 215 9.24 2.90 11.83
CA GLY A 215 8.11 2.86 12.78
C GLY A 215 7.07 3.98 12.58
N ASP A 216 7.40 5.02 11.81
CA ASP A 216 6.46 6.07 11.43
C ASP A 216 5.61 5.70 10.20
N SER A 217 4.53 6.46 10.01
CA SER A 217 3.63 6.31 8.87
C SER A 217 3.39 7.67 8.22
N ALA A 218 3.25 7.75 6.90
CA ALA A 218 2.83 8.99 6.24
C ALA A 218 1.82 8.76 5.12
N GLU A 219 1.02 9.79 4.83
CA GLU A 219 0.03 9.82 3.76
C GLU A 219 0.13 11.12 2.94
N LEU A 220 0.04 11.04 1.60
CA LEU A 220 -0.14 12.24 0.77
C LEU A 220 -1.59 12.72 0.86
N LEU A 221 -1.78 14.04 0.96
CA LEU A 221 -3.09 14.68 0.89
C LEU A 221 -3.16 15.70 -0.23
N ASN A 222 -4.37 15.85 -0.81
CA ASN A 222 -4.82 16.89 -1.75
C ASN A 222 -4.06 17.01 -3.08
N GLU A 223 -2.75 16.84 -3.14
CA GLU A 223 -1.91 17.13 -4.31
C GLU A 223 -0.83 16.07 -4.51
N ASN A 224 -0.39 15.92 -5.76
CA ASN A 224 0.75 15.07 -6.10
C ASN A 224 2.05 15.70 -5.59
N LEU A 225 2.95 14.87 -5.06
CA LEU A 225 4.29 15.29 -4.68
C LEU A 225 5.19 15.31 -5.92
N LYS A 226 5.64 16.50 -6.32
CA LYS A 226 6.40 16.69 -7.57
C LYS A 226 7.85 17.05 -7.29
N PHE A 227 8.78 16.34 -7.91
CA PHE A 227 10.22 16.52 -7.71
C PHE A 227 10.92 17.13 -8.93
N THR A 228 11.85 18.04 -8.63
CA THR A 228 12.74 18.72 -9.57
C THR A 228 14.18 18.67 -9.05
N GLY A 229 15.18 18.69 -9.93
CA GLY A 229 16.59 18.67 -9.50
C GLY A 229 17.02 17.30 -8.93
N SER A 230 17.45 17.26 -7.66
CA SER A 230 17.99 16.08 -6.96
C SER A 230 17.31 15.80 -5.62
N CYS A 231 16.07 15.34 -5.66
CA CYS A 231 15.27 14.92 -4.50
C CYS A 231 15.38 13.42 -4.24
N SER A 232 14.95 12.99 -3.06
CA SER A 232 14.65 11.58 -2.80
C SER A 232 13.43 11.45 -1.90
N PHE A 233 12.65 10.40 -2.11
CA PHE A 233 11.61 9.98 -1.16
C PHE A 233 12.00 8.61 -0.62
N GLU A 234 12.29 8.55 0.68
CA GLU A 234 12.75 7.35 1.36
C GLU A 234 11.75 6.92 2.43
N ILE A 235 11.34 5.66 2.36
CA ILE A 235 10.51 4.99 3.34
C ILE A 235 11.42 3.99 4.02
N GLU A 236 11.85 4.30 5.24
CA GLU A 236 12.82 3.48 5.95
C GLU A 236 12.23 2.10 6.31
N ASN A 237 13.08 1.25 6.88
CA ASN A 237 12.67 -0.09 7.28
C ASN A 237 11.50 -0.05 8.27
N ASN A 238 10.49 -0.88 8.07
CA ASN A 238 9.28 -0.95 8.93
C ASN A 238 8.44 0.35 9.00
N ALA A 239 8.71 1.34 8.15
CA ALA A 239 7.84 2.51 8.00
C ALA A 239 6.63 2.20 7.09
N ASN A 240 5.57 2.99 7.17
CA ASN A 240 4.40 2.84 6.30
C ASN A 240 4.18 4.09 5.46
N PHE A 241 3.83 3.90 4.19
CA PHE A 241 3.47 5.01 3.33
C PHE A 241 2.18 4.72 2.58
N ASN A 242 1.26 5.68 2.61
CA ASN A 242 0.01 5.65 1.88
C ASN A 242 0.04 6.74 0.81
N PHE A 243 -0.12 6.35 -0.46
CA PHE A 243 -0.19 7.32 -1.53
C PHE A 243 -1.46 8.17 -1.45
N GLY A 244 -2.52 7.74 -0.78
CA GLY A 244 -3.71 8.56 -0.58
C GLY A 244 -4.53 8.82 -1.85
N PHE A 245 -5.59 9.59 -1.67
CA PHE A 245 -6.48 10.07 -2.73
C PHE A 245 -6.78 11.56 -2.51
N ASN A 246 -6.85 12.34 -3.59
CA ASN A 246 -7.65 13.56 -3.61
C ASN A 246 -9.03 13.20 -4.17
N GLU A 247 -10.02 13.18 -3.27
CA GLU A 247 -11.35 12.62 -3.54
C GLU A 247 -11.27 11.17 -4.06
N ASN A 248 -11.46 10.96 -5.36
CA ASN A 248 -11.41 9.65 -6.02
C ASN A 248 -10.18 9.49 -6.93
N ILE A 249 -9.30 10.48 -6.96
CA ILE A 249 -8.10 10.49 -7.80
C ILE A 249 -6.92 10.06 -6.92
N ALA A 250 -6.24 8.98 -7.33
CA ALA A 250 -5.04 8.52 -6.65
C ALA A 250 -3.93 9.58 -6.74
N LEU A 251 -3.25 9.84 -5.63
CA LEU A 251 -2.10 10.75 -5.64
C LEU A 251 -0.80 10.03 -5.95
N GLU A 252 0.17 10.81 -6.39
CA GLU A 252 1.38 10.31 -7.03
C GLU A 252 2.62 11.03 -6.51
N ILE A 253 3.75 10.34 -6.56
CA ILE A 253 5.07 10.95 -6.48
C ILE A 253 5.64 10.98 -7.90
N GLN A 254 5.93 12.18 -8.40
CA GLN A 254 6.33 12.42 -9.79
C GLN A 254 7.73 13.00 -9.88
N ASP A 255 8.59 12.39 -10.69
CA ASP A 255 9.76 13.09 -11.24
C ASP A 255 9.32 13.94 -12.44
N ILE A 256 9.34 15.27 -12.32
CA ILE A 256 8.91 16.17 -13.40
C ILE A 256 10.09 16.87 -14.10
N SER A 257 11.27 16.94 -13.48
CA SER A 257 12.49 17.49 -14.10
C SER A 257 13.79 17.20 -13.33
N GLY A 258 14.01 15.96 -12.90
CA GLY A 258 15.29 15.46 -12.41
C GLY A 258 15.80 14.26 -13.22
N THR A 259 17.10 13.98 -13.14
CA THR A 259 17.68 12.71 -13.65
C THR A 259 18.26 11.86 -12.52
N SER A 260 18.33 12.43 -11.31
CA SER A 260 18.91 11.86 -10.10
C SER A 260 17.89 11.69 -8.98
N ASN A 261 16.62 12.05 -9.21
CA ASN A 261 15.56 11.86 -8.23
C ASN A 261 15.39 10.37 -7.91
N LYS A 262 15.12 10.05 -6.64
CA LYS A 262 15.00 8.67 -6.16
C LYS A 262 13.70 8.40 -5.42
N PHE A 263 13.24 7.16 -5.51
CA PHE A 263 12.19 6.59 -4.68
C PHE A 263 12.71 5.31 -4.04
N ILE A 264 12.75 5.24 -2.70
CA ILE A 264 13.41 4.16 -1.97
C ILE A 264 12.45 3.59 -0.93
N GLN A 265 12.22 2.28 -0.99
CA GLN A 265 11.44 1.52 -0.01
C GLN A 265 12.33 0.48 0.67
N GLY A 266 12.52 0.64 1.99
CA GLY A 266 13.30 -0.23 2.87
C GLY A 266 12.56 -1.53 3.23
N SER A 267 13.29 -2.51 3.77
CA SER A 267 12.74 -3.80 4.22
C SER A 267 11.69 -3.65 5.32
N GLY A 268 10.68 -4.52 5.35
CA GLY A 268 9.61 -4.43 6.35
C GLY A 268 8.62 -3.27 6.14
N ALA A 269 8.91 -2.34 5.22
CA ALA A 269 8.05 -1.20 4.96
C ALA A 269 6.72 -1.60 4.28
N SER A 270 5.67 -0.81 4.52
CA SER A 270 4.36 -1.00 3.89
C SER A 270 4.05 0.11 2.90
N LEU A 271 3.57 -0.26 1.71
CA LEU A 271 3.02 0.66 0.72
C LEU A 271 1.51 0.42 0.58
N THR A 272 0.72 1.47 0.76
CA THR A 272 -0.70 1.49 0.40
C THR A 272 -0.88 2.19 -0.94
N ILE A 273 -1.31 1.42 -1.94
CA ILE A 273 -1.20 1.68 -3.38
C ILE A 273 -2.60 1.96 -3.93
N THR A 274 -2.77 3.14 -4.49
CA THR A 274 -4.09 3.71 -4.83
C THR A 274 -4.34 3.83 -6.33
N HIS A 275 -3.27 3.94 -7.13
CA HIS A 275 -3.37 4.23 -8.56
C HIS A 275 -3.82 2.98 -9.36
N PRO A 276 -4.71 3.09 -10.37
CA PRO A 276 -5.22 1.94 -11.13
C PRO A 276 -4.12 1.12 -11.84
N GLN A 277 -2.98 1.73 -12.15
CA GLN A 277 -1.85 1.04 -12.77
C GLN A 277 -0.89 0.44 -11.72
N GLY A 278 -1.10 0.66 -10.43
CA GLY A 278 -0.22 0.18 -9.37
C GLY A 278 1.02 1.06 -9.21
N ILE A 279 2.16 0.44 -8.86
CA ILE A 279 3.44 1.13 -8.74
C ILE A 279 4.29 0.87 -10.00
N TRP A 280 4.66 1.92 -10.73
CA TRP A 280 5.62 1.82 -11.85
C TRP A 280 6.87 2.62 -11.55
N ASP A 281 8.00 2.18 -12.07
CA ASP A 281 9.30 2.74 -11.71
C ASP A 281 9.95 3.55 -12.82
N ALA A 282 9.44 3.44 -14.06
CA ALA A 282 9.98 4.09 -15.26
C ALA A 282 8.90 4.57 -16.25
N SER A 283 7.64 4.64 -15.83
CA SER A 283 6.50 4.99 -16.69
C SER A 283 5.78 6.26 -16.23
N VAL A 284 4.96 6.83 -17.12
CA VAL A 284 4.06 7.98 -16.83
C VAL A 284 2.74 7.55 -16.16
N ASN A 285 2.62 6.29 -15.73
CA ASN A 285 1.44 5.76 -15.09
C ASN A 285 1.83 5.15 -13.74
N GLY A 286 0.96 5.23 -12.74
CA GLY A 286 1.19 4.61 -11.43
C GLY A 286 1.37 5.63 -10.32
N ASN A 287 1.46 5.13 -9.08
CA ASN A 287 1.69 5.96 -7.90
C ASN A 287 3.11 6.57 -7.84
N VAL A 288 4.08 5.95 -8.52
CA VAL A 288 5.44 6.47 -8.71
C VAL A 288 5.60 6.70 -10.22
N GLN A 289 6.09 7.86 -10.64
CA GLN A 289 6.14 8.22 -12.06
C GLN A 289 7.46 8.86 -12.46
N ASN A 290 7.92 8.50 -13.67
CA ASN A 290 9.08 9.08 -14.37
C ASN A 290 10.43 8.98 -13.66
N PHE A 291 10.54 8.19 -12.59
CA PHE A 291 11.84 7.86 -12.04
C PHE A 291 12.61 6.97 -13.04
N SER A 292 13.93 6.92 -12.93
CA SER A 292 14.69 5.87 -13.61
C SER A 292 14.61 4.60 -12.78
N ALA A 293 14.50 3.42 -13.42
CA ALA A 293 14.59 2.13 -12.75
C ALA A 293 15.89 1.95 -11.92
N SER A 294 16.96 2.69 -12.24
CA SER A 294 18.21 2.71 -11.44
C SER A 294 18.11 3.53 -10.15
N ASN A 295 17.08 4.36 -10.03
CA ASN A 295 16.86 5.30 -8.92
C ASN A 295 15.64 4.91 -8.08
N THR A 296 14.93 3.86 -8.48
CA THR A 296 13.85 3.25 -7.71
C THR A 296 14.36 2.01 -6.98
N THR A 297 13.88 1.77 -5.77
CA THR A 297 14.23 0.58 -5.00
C THR A 297 13.01 0.09 -4.25
N TYR A 298 12.63 -1.17 -4.49
CA TYR A 298 11.55 -1.86 -3.79
C TYR A 298 12.12 -3.08 -3.05
N THR A 299 12.39 -2.94 -1.75
CA THR A 299 12.90 -4.03 -0.93
C THR A 299 11.75 -4.96 -0.53
N GLN A 300 11.54 -6.05 -1.26
CA GLN A 300 10.43 -6.99 -1.04
C GLN A 300 10.59 -7.94 0.16
N THR A 301 11.65 -7.82 0.97
CA THR A 301 11.82 -8.63 2.18
C THR A 301 11.00 -8.00 3.31
N ASP A 302 10.11 -8.80 3.90
CA ASP A 302 9.18 -8.44 4.98
C ASP A 302 8.22 -7.28 4.66
N ALA A 303 8.24 -6.77 3.43
CA ALA A 303 7.43 -5.63 3.00
C ALA A 303 5.95 -5.98 2.80
N THR A 304 5.07 -4.99 2.93
CA THR A 304 3.64 -5.13 2.64
C THR A 304 3.24 -4.28 1.44
N TYR A 305 2.57 -4.89 0.46
CA TYR A 305 1.99 -4.19 -0.68
C TYR A 305 0.47 -4.30 -0.58
N HIS A 306 -0.18 -3.18 -0.28
CA HIS A 306 -1.63 -3.12 -0.03
C HIS A 306 -2.32 -2.32 -1.14
N TYR A 307 -3.10 -3.00 -1.96
CA TYR A 307 -3.78 -2.43 -3.12
C TYR A 307 -5.22 -2.06 -2.76
N ILE A 308 -5.55 -0.76 -2.83
CA ILE A 308 -6.84 -0.20 -2.41
C ILE A 308 -7.55 0.64 -3.49
N GLY A 309 -7.34 0.29 -4.76
CA GLY A 309 -7.88 1.04 -5.90
C GLY A 309 -9.41 1.21 -5.89
N LYS A 310 -9.86 2.33 -6.44
CA LYS A 310 -11.28 2.71 -6.64
C LYS A 310 -11.95 2.06 -7.86
N GLY A 311 -11.35 0.98 -8.35
CA GLY A 311 -11.72 0.30 -9.58
C GLY A 311 -10.69 -0.79 -9.89
N ASN A 312 -10.67 -1.25 -11.14
CA ASN A 312 -9.66 -2.20 -11.59
C ASN A 312 -8.25 -1.63 -11.36
N GLN A 313 -7.38 -2.47 -10.80
CA GLN A 313 -6.02 -2.12 -10.46
C GLN A 313 -5.03 -3.15 -11.01
N GLU A 314 -3.81 -2.72 -11.28
CA GLU A 314 -2.67 -3.57 -11.62
C GLU A 314 -1.62 -3.51 -10.50
N THR A 315 -0.77 -4.53 -10.40
CA THR A 315 0.32 -4.50 -9.40
C THR A 315 1.48 -3.58 -9.76
N GLY A 316 1.71 -3.34 -11.05
CA GLY A 316 2.84 -2.56 -11.58
C GLY A 316 4.16 -3.36 -11.66
N ASP A 317 5.31 -2.70 -11.58
CA ASP A 317 6.64 -3.31 -11.83
C ASP A 317 7.48 -3.53 -10.55
N ALA A 318 6.94 -3.20 -9.37
CA ALA A 318 7.64 -3.36 -8.09
C ALA A 318 8.03 -4.83 -7.77
N PHE A 319 7.35 -5.80 -8.37
CA PHE A 319 7.60 -7.22 -8.11
C PHE A 319 8.65 -7.84 -9.04
N THR A 320 9.61 -8.50 -8.40
CA THR A 320 10.63 -9.30 -9.09
C THR A 320 10.30 -10.80 -9.03
N PRO A 321 10.81 -11.60 -9.97
CA PRO A 321 10.79 -13.04 -9.85
C PRO A 321 11.53 -13.51 -8.60
N GLY A 322 11.04 -14.57 -7.96
CA GLY A 322 11.61 -15.09 -6.70
C GLY A 322 10.62 -14.98 -5.54
N SER A 323 10.83 -15.82 -4.53
CA SER A 323 10.02 -15.80 -3.30
C SER A 323 10.72 -14.99 -2.23
N THR A 324 10.02 -14.00 -1.68
CA THR A 324 10.46 -13.21 -0.52
C THR A 324 9.39 -13.27 0.58
N SER A 325 9.68 -12.75 1.77
CA SER A 325 8.71 -12.68 2.89
C SER A 325 7.69 -11.54 2.76
N LYS A 326 7.42 -11.01 1.56
CA LYS A 326 6.42 -9.96 1.36
C LYS A 326 5.00 -10.41 1.62
N THR A 327 4.16 -9.52 2.11
CA THR A 327 2.71 -9.66 2.16
C THR A 327 2.07 -8.89 1.01
N ILE A 328 1.12 -9.51 0.31
CA ILE A 328 0.34 -8.88 -0.77
C ILE A 328 -1.11 -8.86 -0.34
N ILE A 329 -1.74 -7.68 -0.34
CA ILE A 329 -3.13 -7.48 0.11
C ILE A 329 -3.95 -6.86 -1.03
N CYS A 330 -5.08 -7.49 -1.35
CA CYS A 330 -6.09 -6.97 -2.26
C CYS A 330 -7.32 -6.51 -1.45
N GLU A 331 -7.58 -5.20 -1.43
CA GLU A 331 -8.71 -4.57 -0.74
C GLU A 331 -9.30 -3.45 -1.61
N LEU A 332 -9.77 -3.82 -2.80
CA LEU A 332 -10.33 -2.86 -3.77
C LEU A 332 -11.70 -2.31 -3.34
N GLU A 333 -12.18 -1.26 -4.00
CA GLU A 333 -13.45 -0.62 -3.66
C GLU A 333 -14.67 -1.53 -3.84
N ASN A 334 -14.69 -2.43 -4.82
CA ASN A 334 -15.80 -3.36 -5.05
C ASN A 334 -15.33 -4.79 -5.29
N ASN A 335 -16.18 -5.77 -4.93
CA ASN A 335 -15.93 -7.19 -5.21
C ASN A 335 -15.97 -7.57 -6.70
N THR A 336 -16.35 -6.63 -7.57
CA THR A 336 -16.30 -6.80 -9.02
C THR A 336 -15.02 -6.27 -9.64
N ASP A 337 -14.26 -5.46 -8.90
CA ASP A 337 -13.02 -4.86 -9.39
C ASP A 337 -11.90 -5.90 -9.36
N GLU A 338 -11.02 -5.87 -10.36
CA GLU A 338 -9.94 -6.84 -10.52
C GLU A 338 -8.58 -6.21 -10.15
N LEU A 339 -7.79 -6.88 -9.31
CA LEU A 339 -6.36 -6.64 -9.13
C LEU A 339 -5.57 -7.62 -10.02
N THR A 340 -5.02 -7.13 -11.13
CA THR A 340 -4.28 -7.94 -12.09
C THR A 340 -2.80 -7.98 -11.75
N ILE A 341 -2.26 -9.20 -11.61
CA ILE A 341 -0.82 -9.39 -11.42
C ILE A 341 -0.09 -9.18 -12.76
N THR A 342 0.81 -8.20 -12.77
CA THR A 342 1.56 -7.76 -13.96
C THR A 342 2.92 -8.44 -14.11
N ALA A 343 3.44 -9.06 -13.05
CA ALA A 343 4.69 -9.79 -13.07
C ALA A 343 4.63 -11.06 -12.20
N LYS A 344 5.28 -12.13 -12.65
CA LYS A 344 5.46 -13.34 -11.84
C LYS A 344 6.25 -13.04 -10.57
N THR A 345 5.73 -13.43 -9.41
CA THR A 345 6.39 -13.21 -8.11
C THR A 345 6.05 -14.28 -7.09
N GLY A 346 6.90 -14.46 -6.09
CA GLY A 346 6.67 -15.40 -4.99
C GLY A 346 6.55 -14.73 -3.62
N THR A 347 5.76 -15.32 -2.73
CA THR A 347 5.71 -14.96 -1.31
C THR A 347 5.88 -16.18 -0.41
N SER A 348 6.67 -16.02 0.65
CA SER A 348 6.78 -16.95 1.79
C SER A 348 6.00 -16.47 3.03
N SER A 349 5.36 -15.30 2.97
CA SER A 349 4.55 -14.74 4.05
C SER A 349 3.06 -14.96 3.75
N GLN A 350 2.40 -14.08 3.01
CA GLN A 350 0.96 -14.15 2.80
C GLN A 350 0.50 -13.48 1.51
N LEU A 351 -0.52 -14.07 0.88
CA LEU A 351 -1.45 -13.39 0.01
C LEU A 351 -2.80 -13.27 0.72
N GLU A 352 -3.31 -12.06 0.85
CA GLU A 352 -4.59 -11.75 1.49
C GLU A 352 -5.54 -11.07 0.51
N ILE A 353 -6.76 -11.57 0.39
CA ILE A 353 -7.84 -10.97 -0.40
C ILE A 353 -8.97 -10.62 0.58
N ARG A 354 -9.17 -9.33 0.78
CA ARG A 354 -10.20 -8.77 1.66
C ARG A 354 -11.40 -8.25 0.90
N LYS A 355 -11.19 -7.79 -0.34
CA LYS A 355 -12.22 -7.26 -1.22
C LYS A 355 -11.68 -7.15 -2.65
N GLY A 356 -12.52 -7.40 -3.65
CA GLY A 356 -12.11 -7.43 -5.07
C GLY A 356 -11.61 -8.80 -5.53
N ILE A 357 -11.18 -8.90 -6.78
CA ILE A 357 -10.79 -10.15 -7.43
C ILE A 357 -9.31 -10.09 -7.80
N LEU A 358 -8.46 -10.91 -7.19
CA LEU A 358 -7.08 -11.05 -7.64
C LEU A 358 -7.01 -11.95 -8.87
N VAL A 359 -6.39 -11.46 -9.95
CA VAL A 359 -6.32 -12.15 -11.24
C VAL A 359 -4.89 -12.60 -11.54
N ASN A 360 -4.71 -13.91 -11.68
CA ASN A 360 -3.46 -14.56 -12.07
C ASN A 360 -3.57 -15.19 -13.46
N THR A 361 -2.47 -15.13 -14.20
CA THR A 361 -2.27 -15.80 -15.49
C THR A 361 -1.12 -16.80 -15.43
N ASP A 362 -1.03 -17.67 -16.44
CA ASP A 362 0.08 -18.61 -16.53
C ASP A 362 1.45 -17.90 -16.59
N ALA A 363 1.51 -16.74 -17.24
CA ALA A 363 2.71 -15.91 -17.32
C ALA A 363 2.98 -15.14 -16.01
N ASN A 364 1.94 -14.52 -15.45
CA ASN A 364 2.03 -13.64 -14.28
C ASN A 364 1.15 -14.17 -13.14
N HIS A 365 1.79 -14.73 -12.13
CA HIS A 365 1.12 -15.35 -10.99
C HIS A 365 1.94 -15.22 -9.71
N ILE A 366 1.24 -15.39 -8.59
CA ILE A 366 1.81 -15.51 -7.26
C ILE A 366 2.03 -16.99 -6.91
N TYR A 367 3.22 -17.34 -6.39
CA TYR A 367 3.59 -18.68 -5.93
C TYR A 367 4.34 -18.64 -4.59
N GLY A 368 4.66 -19.79 -4.00
CA GLY A 368 5.57 -19.87 -2.84
C GLY A 368 4.98 -20.58 -1.63
N SER A 369 5.64 -20.43 -0.47
CA SER A 369 5.27 -21.10 0.77
C SER A 369 4.36 -20.28 1.68
N GLY A 370 3.99 -19.06 1.26
CA GLY A 370 3.12 -18.20 2.04
C GLY A 370 1.70 -18.75 2.18
N ASP A 371 0.98 -18.16 3.13
CA ASP A 371 -0.42 -18.45 3.41
C ASP A 371 -1.34 -17.79 2.36
N LEU A 372 -2.52 -18.38 2.16
CA LEU A 372 -3.60 -17.79 1.37
C LEU A 372 -4.78 -17.48 2.30
N THR A 373 -5.14 -16.20 2.41
CA THR A 373 -6.30 -15.74 3.17
C THR A 373 -7.31 -15.08 2.23
N ILE A 374 -8.57 -15.51 2.29
CA ILE A 374 -9.69 -14.87 1.56
C ILE A 374 -10.83 -14.66 2.55
N SER A 375 -11.20 -13.41 2.79
CA SER A 375 -12.33 -13.05 3.67
C SER A 375 -13.55 -12.56 2.88
N ASP A 376 -13.33 -11.90 1.75
CA ASP A 376 -14.34 -11.56 0.75
C ASP A 376 -13.68 -11.51 -0.65
N GLY A 377 -14.45 -11.24 -1.70
CA GLY A 377 -13.93 -11.14 -3.07
C GLY A 377 -13.55 -12.51 -3.65
N GLY A 378 -12.45 -12.60 -4.40
CA GLY A 378 -12.01 -13.89 -4.91
C GLY A 378 -10.65 -13.95 -5.59
N LEU A 379 -10.21 -15.17 -5.86
CA LEU A 379 -9.01 -15.47 -6.64
C LEU A 379 -9.43 -16.06 -7.99
N LYS A 380 -9.10 -15.39 -9.09
CA LYS A 380 -9.32 -15.87 -10.45
C LYS A 380 -7.99 -16.29 -11.06
N THR A 381 -7.84 -17.56 -11.41
CA THR A 381 -6.56 -18.11 -11.88
C THR A 381 -6.68 -18.86 -13.19
N SER A 382 -5.90 -18.38 -14.17
CA SER A 382 -5.73 -19.01 -15.48
C SER A 382 -4.37 -19.71 -15.60
N VAL A 383 -3.73 -20.03 -14.47
CA VAL A 383 -2.51 -20.84 -14.40
C VAL A 383 -2.81 -22.27 -14.81
N LEU A 384 -2.06 -22.81 -15.77
CA LEU A 384 -2.25 -24.15 -16.30
C LEU A 384 -1.71 -25.23 -15.34
N GLY A 385 -2.29 -26.42 -15.38
CA GLY A 385 -1.84 -27.56 -14.57
C GLY A 385 -0.37 -27.94 -14.80
N ALA A 386 0.18 -27.65 -15.99
CA ALA A 386 1.60 -27.83 -16.29
C ALA A 386 2.53 -26.91 -15.48
N THR A 387 2.04 -25.73 -15.08
CA THR A 387 2.76 -24.78 -14.23
C THR A 387 2.67 -25.19 -12.75
N GLY A 388 1.53 -25.75 -12.34
CA GLY A 388 1.37 -26.36 -11.03
C GLY A 388 -0.09 -26.46 -10.59
N ASN A 389 -0.27 -27.05 -9.41
CA ASN A 389 -1.59 -27.19 -8.80
C ASN A 389 -2.00 -25.86 -8.18
N VAL A 390 -3.19 -25.35 -8.53
CA VAL A 390 -3.68 -24.04 -8.11
C VAL A 390 -4.54 -24.12 -6.84
N PRO A 391 -4.61 -23.04 -6.03
CA PRO A 391 -3.70 -21.88 -6.01
C PRO A 391 -2.23 -22.29 -5.78
N LEU A 392 -1.24 -21.58 -6.32
CA LEU A 392 0.17 -22.02 -6.28
C LEU A 392 0.87 -21.84 -4.92
N LEU A 393 0.21 -21.21 -3.96
CA LEU A 393 0.68 -21.09 -2.58
C LEU A 393 0.56 -22.43 -1.84
N THR A 394 1.54 -22.77 -1.01
CA THR A 394 1.58 -24.06 -0.30
C THR A 394 1.35 -23.97 1.20
N GLY A 395 1.31 -22.75 1.76
CA GLY A 395 1.05 -22.50 3.17
C GLY A 395 -0.37 -22.87 3.62
N THR A 396 -0.81 -22.25 4.70
CA THR A 396 -2.14 -22.42 5.29
C THR A 396 -3.19 -21.70 4.46
N TYR A 397 -4.37 -22.30 4.33
CA TYR A 397 -5.52 -21.71 3.63
C TYR A 397 -6.53 -21.29 4.68
N ASN A 398 -6.74 -19.98 4.83
CA ASN A 398 -7.75 -19.42 5.73
C ASN A 398 -8.83 -18.70 4.92
N LEU A 399 -9.79 -19.47 4.44
CA LEU A 399 -10.88 -18.97 3.61
C LEU A 399 -12.13 -18.86 4.49
N THR A 400 -12.54 -17.64 4.81
CA THR A 400 -13.75 -17.36 5.62
C THR A 400 -14.92 -16.88 4.77
N GLY A 401 -14.64 -16.37 3.57
CA GLY A 401 -15.60 -16.02 2.54
C GLY A 401 -14.98 -16.09 1.13
N GLY A 402 -15.62 -15.43 0.18
CA GLY A 402 -15.15 -15.30 -1.21
C GLY A 402 -15.16 -16.58 -2.04
N PHE A 403 -14.50 -16.53 -3.20
CA PHE A 403 -14.44 -17.63 -4.17
C PHE A 403 -13.04 -17.88 -4.75
N ILE A 404 -12.85 -19.06 -5.36
CA ILE A 404 -11.75 -19.33 -6.28
C ILE A 404 -12.31 -19.77 -7.63
N ASP A 405 -11.88 -19.10 -8.71
CA ASP A 405 -12.25 -19.40 -10.10
C ASP A 405 -11.06 -19.97 -10.88
N LEU A 406 -11.19 -21.22 -11.31
CA LEU A 406 -10.26 -21.90 -12.21
C LEU A 406 -10.70 -21.62 -13.65
N ASN A 407 -10.14 -20.55 -14.24
CA ASN A 407 -10.62 -19.95 -15.49
C ASN A 407 -9.66 -20.08 -16.68
N ALA A 408 -8.67 -20.97 -16.61
CA ALA A 408 -7.79 -21.21 -17.77
C ALA A 408 -8.56 -21.92 -18.89
N ASN A 409 -8.31 -21.59 -20.15
CA ASN A 409 -8.90 -22.34 -21.28
C ASN A 409 -8.35 -23.77 -21.42
N GLY A 410 -7.25 -24.10 -20.73
CA GLY A 410 -6.64 -25.42 -20.69
C GLY A 410 -6.86 -26.15 -19.36
N ASP A 411 -6.20 -27.29 -19.24
CA ASP A 411 -6.32 -28.14 -18.05
C ASP A 411 -5.75 -27.44 -16.80
N GLN A 412 -6.42 -27.62 -15.67
CA GLN A 412 -5.98 -27.13 -14.36
C GLN A 412 -6.19 -28.20 -13.30
N THR A 413 -5.39 -28.14 -12.23
CA THR A 413 -5.52 -29.04 -11.11
C THR A 413 -5.68 -28.24 -9.82
N LEU A 414 -6.82 -28.37 -9.15
CA LEU A 414 -7.07 -27.79 -7.84
C LEU A 414 -6.36 -28.60 -6.76
N LYS A 415 -5.69 -27.93 -5.81
CA LYS A 415 -5.12 -28.60 -4.64
C LYS A 415 -6.23 -29.16 -3.75
N GLY A 416 -6.25 -30.48 -3.57
CA GLY A 416 -7.07 -31.17 -2.58
C GLY A 416 -6.52 -31.04 -1.16
N SER A 417 -7.17 -31.72 -0.21
CA SER A 417 -6.85 -31.69 1.23
C SER A 417 -6.85 -30.28 1.84
N ARG A 418 -7.69 -29.40 1.29
CA ARG A 418 -7.90 -28.02 1.73
C ARG A 418 -9.39 -27.76 1.92
N ALA A 419 -9.71 -26.76 2.74
CA ALA A 419 -11.06 -26.22 2.86
C ALA A 419 -11.23 -25.03 1.93
N TYR A 420 -12.36 -25.02 1.21
CA TYR A 420 -12.74 -23.96 0.31
C TYR A 420 -14.15 -23.46 0.58
N ARG A 421 -14.41 -22.25 0.09
CA ARG A 421 -15.72 -21.62 0.04
C ARG A 421 -16.34 -21.85 -1.33
N ASP A 422 -16.73 -20.80 -2.05
CA ASP A 422 -17.24 -20.98 -3.41
C ASP A 422 -16.10 -21.37 -4.38
N LEU A 423 -16.38 -22.34 -5.24
CA LEU A 423 -15.45 -22.82 -6.26
C LEU A 423 -16.11 -22.68 -7.64
N THR A 424 -15.45 -21.98 -8.55
CA THR A 424 -15.87 -21.88 -9.95
C THR A 424 -14.87 -22.60 -10.84
N PHE A 425 -15.40 -23.37 -11.79
CA PHE A 425 -14.68 -24.05 -12.84
C PHE A 425 -15.25 -23.56 -14.17
N SER A 426 -14.47 -22.80 -14.93
CA SER A 426 -14.98 -22.04 -16.06
C SER A 426 -14.13 -22.19 -17.31
N THR A 427 -14.59 -21.60 -18.41
CA THR A 427 -14.00 -21.65 -19.76
C THR A 427 -13.97 -23.05 -20.37
N ALA A 428 -12.80 -23.61 -20.69
CA ALA A 428 -12.67 -24.95 -21.27
C ALA A 428 -11.57 -25.75 -20.55
N GLY A 429 -11.29 -26.95 -21.04
CA GLY A 429 -10.29 -27.85 -20.47
C GLY A 429 -10.82 -28.68 -19.29
N THR A 430 -10.01 -29.66 -18.90
CA THR A 430 -10.30 -30.57 -17.79
C THR A 430 -9.74 -30.01 -16.49
N LYS A 431 -10.59 -29.91 -15.47
CA LYS A 431 -10.28 -29.42 -14.15
C LYS A 431 -10.27 -30.61 -13.20
N THR A 432 -9.11 -30.95 -12.66
CA THR A 432 -8.93 -32.12 -11.78
C THR A 432 -8.60 -31.72 -10.35
N LEU A 433 -8.57 -32.70 -9.44
CA LEU A 433 -8.22 -32.51 -8.03
C LEU A 433 -6.96 -33.33 -7.70
N THR A 434 -6.06 -32.81 -6.86
CA THR A 434 -4.93 -33.64 -6.37
C THR A 434 -5.32 -34.66 -5.31
N SER A 435 -6.44 -34.45 -4.62
CA SER A 435 -7.04 -35.32 -3.60
C SER A 435 -8.44 -34.78 -3.24
N GLY A 436 -9.18 -35.46 -2.36
CA GLY A 436 -10.48 -34.98 -1.86
C GLY A 436 -10.41 -33.63 -1.15
N ILE A 437 -11.46 -32.83 -1.30
CA ILE A 437 -11.63 -31.52 -0.65
C ILE A 437 -12.18 -31.73 0.76
N ILE A 438 -11.61 -31.03 1.75
CA ILE A 438 -12.02 -31.13 3.16
C ILE A 438 -12.97 -29.98 3.47
N ASN A 439 -14.19 -30.23 3.95
CA ASN A 439 -15.10 -29.18 4.40
C ASN A 439 -15.36 -28.06 3.36
N GLN A 440 -15.89 -28.43 2.20
CA GLN A 440 -16.42 -27.48 1.21
C GLN A 440 -17.73 -26.85 1.70
N ILE A 441 -17.79 -25.52 1.78
CA ILE A 441 -19.01 -24.80 2.16
C ILE A 441 -19.33 -23.77 1.07
N GLY A 442 -20.53 -23.82 0.50
CA GLY A 442 -20.95 -22.93 -0.58
C GLY A 442 -21.20 -23.67 -1.90
N THR A 443 -21.03 -22.96 -3.02
CA THR A 443 -21.40 -23.42 -4.35
C THR A 443 -20.20 -23.92 -5.14
N ILE A 444 -20.35 -25.10 -5.73
CA ILE A 444 -19.53 -25.57 -6.84
C ILE A 444 -20.23 -25.12 -8.12
N LEU A 445 -19.64 -24.17 -8.84
CA LEU A 445 -20.12 -23.69 -10.12
C LEU A 445 -19.26 -24.28 -11.25
N VAL A 446 -19.87 -25.01 -12.18
CA VAL A 446 -19.22 -25.44 -13.42
C VAL A 446 -19.94 -24.78 -14.59
N LYS A 447 -19.23 -24.01 -15.41
CA LYS A 447 -19.85 -23.22 -16.48
C LYS A 447 -19.08 -23.31 -17.79
N ASP A 448 -19.60 -22.68 -18.84
CA ASP A 448 -19.01 -22.66 -20.18
C ASP A 448 -18.86 -24.08 -20.78
N ALA A 449 -17.64 -24.46 -21.17
CA ALA A 449 -17.28 -25.79 -21.69
C ALA A 449 -16.31 -26.52 -20.75
N ALA A 450 -16.25 -26.12 -19.47
CA ALA A 450 -15.36 -26.73 -18.50
C ALA A 450 -15.80 -28.16 -18.17
N VAL A 451 -14.80 -29.05 -18.03
CA VAL A 451 -15.01 -30.40 -17.52
C VAL A 451 -14.42 -30.46 -16.12
N LEU A 452 -15.25 -30.52 -15.08
CA LEU A 452 -14.78 -30.84 -13.73
C LEU A 452 -14.72 -32.37 -13.59
N ASP A 453 -13.52 -32.92 -13.53
CA ASP A 453 -13.27 -34.35 -13.34
C ASP A 453 -12.75 -34.59 -11.93
N VAL A 454 -13.64 -35.06 -11.04
CA VAL A 454 -13.30 -35.27 -9.64
C VAL A 454 -12.70 -36.65 -9.38
N GLU A 455 -12.63 -37.51 -10.40
CA GLU A 455 -12.21 -38.91 -10.28
C GLU A 455 -12.93 -39.57 -9.08
N ASN A 456 -12.21 -40.36 -8.28
CA ASN A 456 -12.74 -40.99 -7.06
C ASN A 456 -12.62 -40.08 -5.81
N HIS A 457 -12.25 -38.81 -5.99
CA HIS A 457 -12.07 -37.87 -4.90
C HIS A 457 -13.40 -37.29 -4.43
N THR A 458 -13.48 -36.99 -3.14
CA THR A 458 -14.61 -36.26 -2.55
C THR A 458 -14.56 -34.79 -2.98
N MET A 459 -15.58 -34.31 -3.69
CA MET A 459 -15.70 -32.91 -4.09
C MET A 459 -16.75 -32.20 -3.23
N GLY A 460 -16.34 -31.89 -2.01
CA GLY A 460 -17.22 -31.36 -0.97
C GLY A 460 -18.14 -32.42 -0.35
N GLY A 461 -19.15 -31.98 0.38
CA GLY A 461 -20.08 -32.91 1.05
C GLY A 461 -20.86 -32.25 2.18
N GLY A 462 -22.11 -32.68 2.34
CA GLY A 462 -23.03 -32.12 3.33
C GLY A 462 -24.08 -31.18 2.71
N LEU A 463 -24.99 -30.71 3.55
CA LEU A 463 -26.16 -29.93 3.15
C LEU A 463 -25.81 -28.51 2.69
N ASP A 464 -24.66 -28.00 3.13
CA ASP A 464 -24.18 -26.65 2.81
C ASP A 464 -23.28 -26.61 1.56
N THR A 465 -23.13 -27.73 0.85
CA THR A 465 -22.46 -27.78 -0.46
C THR A 465 -23.50 -27.84 -1.57
N HIS A 466 -23.46 -26.88 -2.51
CA HIS A 466 -24.38 -26.80 -3.65
C HIS A 466 -23.67 -27.10 -4.96
N LEU A 467 -24.40 -27.57 -5.97
CA LEU A 467 -23.88 -27.76 -7.33
C LEU A 467 -24.71 -26.95 -8.33
N THR A 468 -24.08 -25.99 -8.98
CA THR A 468 -24.64 -25.25 -10.10
C THR A 468 -23.87 -25.57 -11.36
N MET A 469 -24.58 -25.87 -12.44
CA MET A 469 -23.98 -26.09 -13.76
C MET A 469 -24.71 -25.25 -14.81
N THR A 470 -23.97 -24.60 -15.71
CA THR A 470 -24.54 -23.83 -16.84
C THR A 470 -23.88 -24.21 -18.17
N ASP A 471 -24.48 -23.75 -19.26
CA ASP A 471 -23.95 -23.89 -20.63
C ASP A 471 -23.72 -25.36 -21.02
N THR A 472 -22.51 -25.70 -21.45
CA THR A 472 -22.12 -27.05 -21.89
C THR A 472 -21.23 -27.77 -20.88
N ALA A 473 -21.21 -27.30 -19.63
CA ALA A 473 -20.37 -27.82 -18.56
C ALA A 473 -20.59 -29.32 -18.31
N GLU A 474 -19.49 -30.01 -17.98
CA GLU A 474 -19.49 -31.43 -17.62
C GLU A 474 -18.95 -31.64 -16.20
N TYR A 475 -19.61 -32.49 -15.42
CA TYR A 475 -19.14 -32.97 -14.13
C TYR A 475 -18.92 -34.49 -14.22
N ARG A 476 -17.68 -34.95 -14.08
CA ARG A 476 -17.32 -36.38 -14.06
C ARG A 476 -17.00 -36.83 -12.65
N THR A 477 -17.50 -38.01 -12.29
CA THR A 477 -17.36 -38.61 -10.96
C THR A 477 -17.11 -40.12 -11.06
N ASP A 478 -16.33 -40.61 -10.11
CA ASP A 478 -16.09 -42.01 -9.75
C ASP A 478 -16.22 -42.14 -8.20
N GLY A 479 -16.16 -43.36 -7.70
CA GLY A 479 -16.02 -43.69 -6.29
C GLY A 479 -17.14 -44.58 -5.77
N SER A 480 -17.21 -44.71 -4.45
CA SER A 480 -18.34 -45.35 -3.79
C SER A 480 -19.43 -44.34 -3.45
N ASP A 481 -20.59 -44.86 -3.06
CA ASP A 481 -21.68 -44.09 -2.47
C ASP A 481 -22.41 -43.16 -3.44
N VAL A 482 -23.20 -42.24 -2.91
CA VAL A 482 -24.11 -41.40 -3.68
C VAL A 482 -23.35 -40.20 -4.26
N LYS A 483 -23.39 -40.05 -5.58
CA LYS A 483 -22.67 -39.02 -6.34
C LYS A 483 -23.62 -38.15 -7.19
N PRO A 484 -23.29 -36.87 -7.43
CA PRO A 484 -22.17 -36.10 -6.85
C PRO A 484 -22.24 -35.96 -5.32
N ASP A 485 -21.10 -35.68 -4.67
CA ASP A 485 -20.97 -35.66 -3.20
C ASP A 485 -21.79 -34.53 -2.53
N ALA A 486 -22.02 -33.42 -3.22
CA ALA A 486 -22.82 -32.30 -2.76
C ALA A 486 -24.24 -32.77 -2.34
N GLN A 487 -24.77 -32.27 -1.21
CA GLN A 487 -26.11 -32.67 -0.73
C GLN A 487 -27.10 -31.49 -0.64
N GLY A 488 -26.63 -30.27 -0.86
CA GLY A 488 -27.48 -29.09 -0.90
C GLY A 488 -28.22 -28.93 -2.23
N THR A 489 -28.49 -27.68 -2.62
CA THR A 489 -29.25 -27.36 -3.82
C THR A 489 -28.50 -27.71 -5.10
N TYR A 490 -29.25 -28.25 -6.07
CA TYR A 490 -28.78 -28.51 -7.43
C TYR A 490 -29.49 -27.57 -8.42
N THR A 491 -28.71 -26.80 -9.17
CA THR A 491 -29.20 -25.94 -10.26
C THR A 491 -28.47 -26.34 -11.54
N LEU A 492 -29.07 -27.29 -12.29
CA LEU A 492 -28.46 -27.86 -13.49
C LEU A 492 -29.12 -27.26 -14.74
N GLY A 493 -28.39 -26.45 -15.50
CA GLY A 493 -28.89 -25.79 -16.70
C GLY A 493 -29.09 -26.73 -17.89
N VAL A 494 -29.85 -26.27 -18.87
CA VAL A 494 -29.98 -26.92 -20.19
C VAL A 494 -28.59 -27.01 -20.84
N GLY A 495 -28.27 -28.16 -21.43
CA GLY A 495 -26.98 -28.44 -22.08
C GLY A 495 -25.96 -29.13 -21.18
N THR A 496 -26.09 -29.04 -19.86
CA THR A 496 -25.14 -29.60 -18.89
C THR A 496 -25.15 -31.13 -18.85
N LYS A 497 -24.05 -31.73 -18.38
CA LYS A 497 -23.87 -33.19 -18.36
C LYS A 497 -23.18 -33.69 -17.10
N VAL A 498 -23.71 -34.75 -16.49
CA VAL A 498 -23.04 -35.49 -15.42
C VAL A 498 -22.64 -36.88 -15.90
N THR A 499 -21.36 -37.23 -15.76
CA THR A 499 -20.79 -38.47 -16.26
C THR A 499 -20.32 -39.34 -15.10
N PHE A 500 -20.83 -40.58 -15.01
CA PHE A 500 -20.49 -41.56 -13.99
C PHE A 500 -19.54 -42.61 -14.56
N THR A 501 -18.35 -42.77 -13.97
CA THR A 501 -17.23 -43.48 -14.57
C THR A 501 -16.80 -44.73 -13.80
N SER A 502 -17.36 -45.01 -12.62
CA SER A 502 -16.86 -46.09 -11.77
C SER A 502 -16.90 -47.48 -12.42
N THR A 503 -15.75 -48.16 -12.40
CA THR A 503 -15.59 -49.54 -12.86
C THR A 503 -15.36 -50.54 -11.72
N SER A 504 -15.10 -50.04 -10.50
CA SER A 504 -14.67 -50.88 -9.36
C SER A 504 -15.57 -50.72 -8.15
N SER A 505 -16.05 -49.50 -7.87
CA SER A 505 -16.83 -49.15 -6.68
C SER A 505 -18.30 -48.99 -7.02
N ASN A 506 -19.22 -49.27 -6.09
CA ASN A 506 -20.64 -49.07 -6.36
C ASN A 506 -20.98 -47.58 -6.29
N GLU A 507 -20.85 -46.91 -7.41
CA GLU A 507 -21.19 -45.49 -7.57
C GLU A 507 -22.70 -45.36 -7.78
N ARG A 508 -23.37 -44.61 -6.91
CA ARG A 508 -24.83 -44.49 -6.93
C ARG A 508 -25.26 -43.09 -7.35
N ILE A 509 -26.13 -42.99 -8.34
CA ILE A 509 -26.65 -41.70 -8.81
C ILE A 509 -27.52 -41.07 -7.72
N ARG A 510 -27.28 -39.78 -7.41
CA ARG A 510 -28.17 -38.97 -6.57
C ARG A 510 -29.49 -38.73 -7.31
N LEU A 511 -30.63 -38.98 -6.67
CA LEU A 511 -31.93 -39.03 -7.37
C LEU A 511 -32.80 -37.79 -7.13
N GLU A 512 -32.42 -36.93 -6.18
CA GLU A 512 -33.09 -35.65 -5.95
C GLU A 512 -32.96 -34.66 -7.13
N PRO A 513 -31.77 -34.47 -7.75
CA PRO A 513 -31.55 -33.47 -8.81
C PRO A 513 -32.34 -33.76 -10.09
N ASN A 514 -32.65 -32.70 -10.84
CA ASN A 514 -33.24 -32.78 -12.17
C ASN A 514 -32.15 -32.58 -13.23
N TYR A 515 -31.60 -33.67 -13.76
CA TYR A 515 -30.46 -33.64 -14.66
C TYR A 515 -30.87 -33.25 -16.09
N TYR A 516 -30.00 -32.57 -16.83
CA TYR A 516 -30.18 -32.41 -18.27
C TYR A 516 -29.63 -33.63 -19.03
N ASN A 517 -28.32 -33.88 -18.99
CA ASN A 517 -27.72 -35.10 -19.54
C ASN A 517 -27.04 -35.96 -18.47
N ILE A 518 -27.22 -37.28 -18.54
CA ILE A 518 -26.46 -38.28 -17.78
C ILE A 518 -25.77 -39.23 -18.75
N ASP A 519 -24.46 -39.40 -18.58
CA ASP A 519 -23.68 -40.42 -19.28
C ASP A 519 -23.16 -41.46 -18.26
N ILE A 520 -23.43 -42.75 -18.53
CA ILE A 520 -22.85 -43.88 -17.81
C ILE A 520 -21.74 -44.46 -18.67
N VAL A 521 -20.50 -44.32 -18.19
CA VAL A 521 -19.29 -44.85 -18.83
C VAL A 521 -18.72 -46.02 -18.01
N GLY A 522 -18.95 -46.01 -16.70
CA GLY A 522 -18.53 -47.06 -15.79
C GLY A 522 -19.33 -48.38 -15.89
N THR A 523 -18.79 -49.44 -15.31
CA THR A 523 -19.42 -50.77 -15.22
C THR A 523 -20.04 -51.06 -13.84
N ASN A 524 -19.89 -50.15 -12.88
CA ASN A 524 -20.40 -50.31 -11.53
C ASN A 524 -21.18 -49.08 -11.05
N VAL A 525 -22.06 -48.57 -11.92
CA VAL A 525 -22.93 -47.42 -11.63
C VAL A 525 -24.36 -47.88 -11.40
N ALA A 526 -25.03 -47.32 -10.39
CA ALA A 526 -26.34 -47.78 -9.98
C ALA A 526 -27.29 -46.68 -9.46
N THR A 527 -28.57 -47.01 -9.24
CA THR A 527 -29.46 -46.17 -8.41
C THR A 527 -29.27 -46.45 -6.91
N ASN A 528 -29.67 -45.50 -6.06
CA ASN A 528 -29.49 -45.62 -4.60
C ASN A 528 -30.74 -46.07 -3.81
N THR A 529 -31.92 -46.14 -4.44
CA THR A 529 -33.19 -46.50 -3.76
C THR A 529 -34.16 -47.23 -4.71
N LEU A 530 -35.22 -47.81 -4.11
CA LEU A 530 -36.30 -48.53 -4.81
C LEU A 530 -37.42 -47.61 -5.32
N THR A 531 -37.56 -46.41 -4.74
CA THR A 531 -38.81 -45.62 -4.82
C THR A 531 -38.63 -44.26 -5.49
N THR A 532 -37.41 -43.75 -5.58
CA THR A 532 -37.15 -42.44 -6.17
C THR A 532 -36.67 -42.64 -7.61
N PRO A 533 -37.31 -42.02 -8.62
CA PRO A 533 -36.85 -42.11 -9.99
C PRO A 533 -35.67 -41.16 -10.26
N ILE A 534 -34.89 -41.46 -11.29
CA ILE A 534 -34.00 -40.48 -11.91
C ILE A 534 -34.87 -39.43 -12.62
N LYS A 535 -34.61 -38.15 -12.39
CA LYS A 535 -35.33 -37.05 -13.04
C LYS A 535 -34.46 -36.47 -14.16
N ILE A 536 -35.05 -36.43 -15.36
CA ILE A 536 -34.43 -35.86 -16.55
C ILE A 536 -35.29 -34.70 -17.04
N GLN A 537 -34.66 -33.57 -17.34
CA GLN A 537 -35.30 -32.39 -17.93
C GLN A 537 -35.82 -32.68 -19.34
N SER A 538 -36.80 -31.92 -19.80
CA SER A 538 -37.27 -32.02 -21.19
C SER A 538 -36.12 -31.74 -22.17
N GLY A 539 -35.96 -32.60 -23.18
CA GLY A 539 -34.84 -32.53 -24.14
C GLY A 539 -33.52 -33.13 -23.66
N GLY A 540 -33.46 -33.55 -22.39
CA GLY A 540 -32.30 -34.21 -21.80
C GLY A 540 -32.12 -35.66 -22.23
N THR A 541 -30.98 -36.25 -21.88
CA THR A 541 -30.64 -37.64 -22.23
C THR A 541 -30.13 -38.44 -21.03
N PHE A 542 -30.41 -39.74 -21.04
CA PHE A 542 -29.78 -40.74 -20.18
C PHE A 542 -29.14 -41.79 -21.07
N THR A 543 -27.82 -41.85 -21.10
CA THR A 543 -27.08 -42.71 -22.03
C THR A 543 -26.18 -43.67 -21.29
N VAL A 544 -26.33 -44.96 -21.56
CA VAL A 544 -25.35 -45.98 -21.18
C VAL A 544 -24.44 -46.24 -22.38
N LYS A 545 -23.15 -45.88 -22.28
CA LYS A 545 -22.20 -46.02 -23.38
C LYS A 545 -21.87 -47.49 -23.62
N SER A 546 -21.34 -47.79 -24.81
CA SER A 546 -20.88 -49.13 -25.15
C SER A 546 -19.85 -49.63 -24.13
N GLY A 547 -20.07 -50.83 -23.59
CA GLY A 547 -19.22 -51.43 -22.54
C GLY A 547 -19.52 -50.96 -21.11
N ALA A 548 -20.36 -49.95 -20.91
CA ALA A 548 -20.82 -49.52 -19.60
C ALA A 548 -21.93 -50.42 -19.06
N THR A 549 -22.16 -50.40 -17.75
CA THR A 549 -23.26 -51.13 -17.09
C THR A 549 -23.92 -50.23 -16.07
N PHE A 550 -25.23 -50.03 -16.26
CA PHE A 550 -26.09 -49.35 -15.30
C PHE A 550 -26.94 -50.38 -14.55
N LYS A 551 -26.96 -50.28 -13.21
CA LYS A 551 -27.67 -51.20 -12.33
C LYS A 551 -28.85 -50.49 -11.67
N HIS A 552 -30.05 -51.03 -11.81
CA HIS A 552 -31.22 -50.46 -11.16
C HIS A 552 -31.52 -51.24 -9.88
N PHE A 553 -31.44 -50.57 -8.73
CA PHE A 553 -31.75 -51.18 -7.43
C PHE A 553 -33.23 -51.61 -7.39
N ASN A 554 -33.47 -52.89 -7.12
CA ASN A 554 -34.80 -53.48 -6.99
C ASN A 554 -34.91 -54.33 -5.72
N THR A 555 -36.09 -54.89 -5.43
CA THR A 555 -36.37 -55.65 -4.20
C THR A 555 -35.52 -56.92 -4.04
N ALA A 556 -34.88 -57.40 -5.11
CA ALA A 556 -33.95 -58.52 -5.11
C ALA A 556 -32.46 -58.09 -5.14
N GLY A 557 -32.17 -56.78 -5.15
CA GLY A 557 -30.82 -56.24 -5.29
C GLY A 557 -30.58 -55.59 -6.66
N PHE A 558 -29.36 -55.72 -7.19
CA PHE A 558 -28.95 -55.22 -8.51
C PHE A 558 -29.01 -56.28 -9.59
#